data_AF-A0A7S3WEG1-F1
#
_entry.id   AF-A0A7S3WEG1-F1
#
_cell.length_a   1.000
_cell.length_b   1.000
_cell.length_c   1.000
_cell.angle_alpha   90.00
_cell.angle_beta   90.00
_cell.angle_gamma   90.00
#
_symmetry.space_group_name_H-M   'P 1'
#
loop_
_entity.id
_entity.type
_entity.pdbx_description
1 polymer ?
#
loop_
_entity_poly.entity_id
_entity_poly.type
_entity_poly.pdbx_seq_one_letter_code
_entity_poly.pdbx_strand_id
1 'polypeptide(L)'
;GRAVHSGHLGAPTPPMAKAQGKAASAAARRRGRRPSARAAAASTGAGSKRKAVPPGDGPEGRAMQRSAPKVQRAEQTQGITDNPLQLGDHIVALALSEFVPLKPGTVRALMRRWAKPILKAPIPGLAGRRWPSKDMLSAAKRTVLRFYAKEKALGDQSDVVKAFYLASGELRLRFDWDLAMGRVSRARFDKHQEIDLWDECLAMSSGDTNALSEIYVCGTKKVTLRALTSLLCHEGLHNLARRTRQGNSFMSEDLEHMAMALLGDPQLVDNAGGEAQ
;
A
#
# COMPACT_ATOMS: atom_id res chain seq x y z
N GLY A 1 -36.61 48.52 -50.38
CA GLY A 1 -36.49 47.11 -50.79
C GLY A 1 -36.26 46.26 -49.56
N ARG A 2 -36.98 45.14 -49.44
CA ARG A 2 -37.07 44.23 -48.28
C ARG A 2 -35.71 43.68 -47.80
N ALA A 3 -35.55 43.57 -46.48
CA ALA A 3 -34.62 42.66 -45.79
C ALA A 3 -35.32 42.25 -44.46
N VAL A 4 -36.14 41.19 -44.45
CA VAL A 4 -35.84 39.76 -44.22
C VAL A 4 -35.39 39.47 -42.77
N HIS A 5 -36.19 38.59 -42.16
CA HIS A 5 -36.14 38.02 -40.82
C HIS A 5 -34.77 37.52 -40.33
N SER A 6 -34.57 37.58 -39.01
CA SER A 6 -33.73 36.62 -38.29
C SER A 6 -34.48 36.11 -37.08
N GLY A 7 -34.74 34.80 -37.13
CA GLY A 7 -35.57 34.04 -36.23
C GLY A 7 -34.95 33.82 -34.86
N HIS A 8 -35.83 33.83 -33.87
CA HIS A 8 -35.60 33.53 -32.48
C HIS A 8 -35.60 32.01 -32.29
N LEU A 9 -34.44 31.40 -32.04
CA LEU A 9 -34.33 29.98 -31.68
C LEU A 9 -34.29 29.85 -30.16
N GLY A 10 -35.46 29.58 -29.56
CA GLY A 10 -35.59 29.16 -28.18
C GLY A 10 -35.06 27.73 -27.98
N ALA A 11 -34.16 27.56 -27.03
CA ALA A 11 -33.69 26.25 -26.61
C ALA A 11 -34.72 25.61 -25.64
N PRO A 12 -35.05 24.31 -25.79
CA PRO A 12 -35.96 23.62 -24.89
C PRO A 12 -35.26 23.25 -23.57
N THR A 13 -35.82 23.72 -22.46
CA THR A 13 -35.51 23.24 -21.11
C THR A 13 -35.97 21.79 -20.92
N PRO A 14 -35.13 20.87 -20.39
CA PRO A 14 -35.57 19.53 -20.05
C PRO A 14 -36.41 19.52 -18.76
N PRO A 15 -37.42 18.62 -18.65
CA PRO A 15 -38.30 18.56 -17.50
C PRO A 15 -37.62 17.95 -16.26
N MET A 16 -37.82 18.61 -15.12
CA MET A 16 -37.50 18.09 -13.80
C MET A 16 -38.40 16.89 -13.46
N ALA A 17 -37.82 15.70 -13.36
CA ALA A 17 -38.50 14.56 -12.77
C ALA A 17 -38.46 14.65 -11.23
N LYS A 18 -39.65 14.87 -10.64
CA LYS A 18 -39.94 14.63 -9.22
C LYS A 18 -40.49 13.21 -9.05
N ALA A 19 -39.89 12.43 -8.15
CA ALA A 19 -40.53 11.32 -7.43
C ALA A 19 -39.66 11.03 -6.19
N GLN A 20 -40.02 11.47 -4.99
CA GLN A 20 -41.02 10.91 -4.06
C GLN A 20 -40.84 9.42 -3.70
N GLY A 21 -40.37 9.21 -2.46
CA GLY A 21 -40.94 8.25 -1.52
C GLY A 21 -40.33 6.84 -1.48
N LYS A 22 -39.64 6.51 -0.38
CA LYS A 22 -40.24 5.77 0.76
C LYS A 22 -39.18 5.43 1.81
N ALA A 23 -39.46 5.89 3.02
CA ALA A 23 -38.88 5.34 4.24
C ALA A 23 -39.51 3.98 4.55
N ALA A 24 -38.70 3.03 5.03
CA ALA A 24 -39.18 1.90 5.81
C ALA A 24 -38.08 1.49 6.81
N SER A 25 -38.36 1.75 8.09
CA SER A 25 -37.68 1.16 9.23
C SER A 25 -38.28 -0.22 9.53
N ALA A 26 -37.45 -1.20 9.91
CA ALA A 26 -37.77 -2.28 10.86
C ALA A 26 -36.46 -3.01 11.17
N ALA A 27 -35.88 -2.84 12.36
CA ALA A 27 -36.20 -3.57 13.59
C ALA A 27 -35.72 -5.04 13.61
N ALA A 28 -34.58 -5.22 14.28
CA ALA A 28 -34.35 -6.13 15.39
C ALA A 28 -34.43 -7.67 15.22
N ARG A 29 -33.43 -8.29 15.86
CA ARG A 29 -33.37 -9.63 16.49
C ARG A 29 -32.75 -10.78 15.68
N ARG A 30 -31.56 -11.19 16.12
CA ARG A 30 -31.26 -12.50 16.76
C ARG A 30 -29.75 -12.54 17.06
N ARG A 31 -29.30 -12.39 18.31
CA ARG A 31 -29.13 -13.43 19.35
C ARG A 31 -28.52 -14.75 18.83
N GLY A 32 -27.31 -15.02 19.31
CA GLY A 32 -26.62 -16.32 19.27
C GLY A 32 -25.22 -16.18 18.65
N ARG A 33 -24.14 -16.71 19.20
CA ARG A 33 -23.92 -17.51 20.40
C ARG A 33 -22.39 -17.57 20.55
N ARG A 34 -21.84 -17.16 21.69
CA ARG A 34 -20.46 -17.47 22.09
C ARG A 34 -20.33 -18.98 22.29
N PRO A 35 -19.17 -19.58 21.96
CA PRO A 35 -18.59 -20.57 22.85
C PRO A 35 -17.27 -20.06 23.43
N SER A 36 -17.25 -20.01 24.76
CA SER A 36 -16.06 -20.09 25.59
C SER A 36 -15.86 -21.57 25.94
N ALA A 37 -14.65 -22.09 25.71
CA ALA A 37 -14.06 -23.25 26.39
C ALA A 37 -12.54 -23.08 26.17
N ARG A 38 -11.73 -22.72 27.16
CA ARG A 38 -11.36 -23.47 28.38
C ARG A 38 -10.96 -24.91 28.07
N ALA A 39 -9.69 -25.09 27.75
CA ALA A 39 -8.96 -26.33 28.02
C ALA A 39 -7.64 -25.93 28.68
N ALA A 40 -7.69 -25.85 30.01
CA ALA A 40 -6.51 -25.93 30.85
C ALA A 40 -6.19 -27.43 30.98
N ALA A 41 -5.07 -27.87 30.40
CA ALA A 41 -4.49 -29.17 30.69
C ALA A 41 -3.30 -28.93 31.63
N ALA A 42 -3.53 -29.20 32.91
CA ALA A 42 -2.49 -29.46 33.88
C ALA A 42 -1.84 -30.81 33.53
N SER A 43 -0.55 -30.80 33.22
CA SER A 43 0.28 -32.01 33.30
C SER A 43 1.21 -31.87 34.50
N THR A 44 0.91 -32.73 35.47
CA THR A 44 1.69 -33.06 36.65
C THR A 44 3.02 -33.71 36.27
N GLY A 45 3.99 -33.57 37.18
CA GLY A 45 5.40 -33.79 36.91
C GLY A 45 5.85 -35.23 36.64
N ALA A 46 7.06 -35.32 36.09
CA ALA A 46 7.93 -36.47 36.23
C ALA A 46 9.37 -35.95 36.29
N GLY A 47 10.02 -36.15 37.44
CA GLY A 47 11.38 -35.74 37.69
C GLY A 47 12.38 -36.52 36.85
N SER A 48 13.30 -35.80 36.20
CA SER A 48 14.45 -36.39 35.53
C SER A 48 15.69 -36.25 36.42
N LYS A 49 16.15 -37.41 36.89
CA LYS A 49 17.28 -37.61 37.80
C LYS A 49 18.58 -37.15 37.12
N ARG A 50 19.30 -36.23 37.77
CA ARG A 50 20.69 -35.88 37.40
C ARG A 50 21.57 -37.09 37.69
N LYS A 51 22.17 -37.69 36.65
CA LYS A 51 23.29 -38.62 36.80
C LYS A 51 24.57 -37.81 36.94
N ALA A 52 25.27 -38.05 38.05
CA ALA A 52 26.60 -37.53 38.34
C ALA A 52 27.63 -38.08 37.33
N VAL A 53 28.55 -37.21 36.95
CA VAL A 53 29.70 -37.49 36.08
C VAL A 53 30.89 -37.90 36.97
N PRO A 54 31.62 -38.98 36.66
CA PRO A 54 32.89 -39.30 37.32
C PRO A 54 34.04 -38.45 36.74
N PRO A 55 35.03 -38.03 37.55
CA PRO A 55 36.24 -37.40 37.06
C PRO A 55 37.18 -38.49 36.54
N GLY A 56 37.48 -38.45 35.25
CA GLY A 56 38.52 -39.27 34.63
C GLY A 56 39.74 -38.39 34.36
N ASP A 57 40.77 -38.56 35.18
CA ASP A 57 42.13 -38.08 34.89
C ASP A 57 42.71 -38.90 33.74
N GLY A 58 43.11 -38.20 32.66
CA GLY A 58 43.72 -38.81 31.49
C GLY A 58 44.61 -37.81 30.74
N PRO A 59 45.81 -38.22 30.28
CA PRO A 59 46.93 -37.33 30.02
C PRO A 59 46.96 -36.73 28.60
N GLU A 60 47.49 -35.51 28.53
CA GLU A 60 48.33 -34.93 27.46
C GLU A 60 48.00 -35.30 26.01
N GLY A 61 46.89 -34.77 25.50
CA GLY A 61 46.59 -34.68 24.07
C GLY A 61 47.13 -33.38 23.46
N ARG A 62 48.26 -33.49 22.76
CA ARG A 62 48.94 -32.44 21.98
C ARG A 62 47.94 -31.68 21.08
N ALA A 63 47.70 -30.40 21.38
CA ALA A 63 46.80 -29.53 20.64
C ALA A 63 47.29 -29.27 19.20
N MET A 64 46.76 -30.00 18.22
CA MET A 64 46.84 -29.59 16.83
C MET A 64 45.90 -28.41 16.61
N GLN A 65 46.47 -27.22 16.48
CA GLN A 65 45.79 -26.03 15.96
C GLN A 65 45.31 -26.33 14.53
N ARG A 66 44.08 -26.85 14.41
CA ARG A 66 43.36 -26.88 13.14
C ARG A 66 42.85 -25.46 12.90
N SER A 67 43.57 -24.72 12.07
CA SER A 67 43.13 -23.46 11.49
C SER A 67 41.72 -23.63 10.95
N ALA A 68 40.74 -22.99 11.60
CA ALA A 68 39.36 -23.03 11.16
C ALA A 68 39.30 -22.54 9.70
N PRO A 69 38.59 -23.25 8.81
CA PRO A 69 38.45 -22.79 7.43
C PRO A 69 37.85 -21.39 7.45
N LYS A 70 38.53 -20.47 6.79
CA LYS A 70 38.10 -19.08 6.60
C LYS A 70 36.79 -19.14 5.82
N VAL A 71 35.65 -19.16 6.54
CA VAL A 71 34.32 -19.12 5.94
C VAL A 71 34.28 -17.81 5.15
N GLN A 72 34.43 -17.92 3.84
CA GLN A 72 34.26 -16.81 2.92
C GLN A 72 32.80 -16.41 3.06
N ARG A 73 32.58 -15.32 3.80
CA ARG A 73 31.27 -14.71 3.97
C ARG A 73 30.84 -14.32 2.56
N ALA A 74 29.94 -15.09 1.97
CA ALA A 74 29.40 -14.83 0.64
C ALA A 74 29.03 -13.34 0.59
N GLU A 75 29.53 -12.66 -0.44
CA GLU A 75 29.19 -11.25 -0.68
C GLU A 75 27.67 -11.16 -0.73
N GLN A 76 27.08 -10.56 0.30
CA GLN A 76 25.66 -10.24 0.30
C GLN A 76 25.43 -9.30 -0.88
N THR A 77 24.78 -9.81 -1.91
CA THR A 77 24.21 -9.02 -3.00
C THR A 77 23.46 -7.86 -2.37
N GLN A 78 23.87 -6.63 -2.70
CA GLN A 78 23.18 -5.43 -2.23
C GLN A 78 21.71 -5.55 -2.62
N GLY A 79 20.83 -5.57 -1.63
CA GLY A 79 19.40 -5.75 -1.89
C GLY A 79 18.87 -4.57 -2.71
N ILE A 80 17.83 -4.80 -3.52
CA ILE A 80 17.15 -3.77 -4.33
C ILE A 80 16.80 -2.53 -3.48
N THR A 81 16.55 -2.73 -2.18
CA THR A 81 16.26 -1.66 -1.22
C THR A 81 17.43 -0.70 -0.93
N ASP A 82 18.67 -1.06 -1.27
CA ASP A 82 19.85 -0.25 -0.96
C ASP A 82 20.07 0.87 -1.99
N ASN A 83 19.63 0.67 -3.23
CA ASN A 83 19.77 1.65 -4.31
C ASN A 83 18.47 1.74 -5.15
N PRO A 84 17.46 2.49 -4.68
CA PRO A 84 16.20 2.63 -5.41
C PRO A 84 16.44 3.29 -6.76
N LEU A 85 16.14 2.57 -7.85
CA LEU A 85 16.09 3.12 -9.19
C LEU A 85 14.95 4.14 -9.28
N GLN A 86 15.29 5.43 -9.18
CA GLN A 86 14.32 6.49 -9.42
C GLN A 86 14.12 6.64 -10.93
N LEU A 87 13.05 6.04 -11.44
CA LEU A 87 12.63 6.24 -12.82
C LEU A 87 12.26 7.72 -13.04
N GLY A 88 12.75 8.30 -14.12
CA GLY A 88 12.37 9.66 -14.49
C GLY A 88 10.93 9.74 -14.98
N ASP A 89 10.23 10.85 -14.70
CA ASP A 89 8.82 11.06 -15.12
C ASP A 89 8.57 10.82 -16.62
N HIS A 90 9.60 10.95 -17.46
CA HIS A 90 9.49 10.69 -18.90
C HIS A 90 9.40 9.19 -19.23
N ILE A 91 10.16 8.34 -18.52
CA ILE A 91 10.11 6.88 -18.66
C ILE A 91 8.76 6.37 -18.15
N VAL A 92 8.35 6.85 -16.98
CA VAL A 92 7.05 6.49 -16.40
C VAL A 92 5.89 6.91 -17.32
N ALA A 93 5.93 8.13 -17.86
CA ALA A 93 4.89 8.60 -18.78
C ALA A 93 4.86 7.81 -20.10
N LEU A 94 6.01 7.35 -20.58
CA LEU A 94 6.09 6.47 -21.76
C LEU A 94 5.42 5.13 -21.46
N ALA A 95 5.82 4.45 -20.38
CA ALA A 95 5.21 3.18 -19.98
C ALA A 95 3.70 3.30 -19.76
N LEU A 96 3.25 4.32 -19.02
CA LEU A 96 1.82 4.54 -18.77
C LEU A 96 1.01 4.77 -20.06
N SER A 97 1.60 5.42 -21.07
CA SER A 97 0.93 5.69 -22.35
C SER A 97 0.60 4.45 -23.18
N GLU A 98 1.19 3.29 -22.84
CA GLU A 98 0.82 2.00 -23.44
C GLU A 98 -0.50 1.46 -22.89
N PHE A 99 -0.88 1.88 -21.67
CA PHE A 99 -2.06 1.39 -20.96
C PHE A 99 -3.21 2.39 -20.91
N VAL A 100 -2.94 3.69 -21.10
CA VAL A 100 -3.97 4.73 -21.20
C VAL A 100 -4.04 5.29 -22.62
N PRO A 101 -5.22 5.66 -23.14
CA PRO A 101 -5.37 6.15 -24.52
C PRO A 101 -4.90 7.61 -24.68
N LEU A 102 -3.71 7.94 -24.19
CA LEU A 102 -3.10 9.28 -24.21
C LEU A 102 -1.65 9.20 -24.68
N LYS A 103 -1.19 10.23 -25.40
CA LYS A 103 0.22 10.33 -25.80
C LYS A 103 1.13 10.53 -24.59
N PRO A 104 2.39 10.04 -24.60
CA PRO A 104 3.35 10.20 -23.49
C PRO A 104 3.49 11.64 -22.99
N GLY A 105 3.52 12.62 -23.90
CA GLY A 105 3.61 14.05 -23.54
C GLY A 105 2.41 14.53 -22.73
N THR A 106 1.20 14.07 -23.07
CA THR A 106 -0.03 14.38 -22.33
C THR A 106 -0.01 13.71 -20.95
N VAL A 107 0.38 12.43 -20.89
CA VAL A 107 0.52 11.70 -19.61
C VAL A 107 1.51 12.42 -18.69
N ARG A 108 2.67 12.82 -19.21
CA ARG A 108 3.67 13.58 -18.44
C ARG A 108 3.14 14.92 -17.94
N ALA A 109 2.35 15.63 -18.75
CA ALA A 109 1.72 16.88 -18.34
C ALA A 109 0.69 16.66 -17.22
N LEU A 110 -0.09 15.58 -17.29
CA LEU A 110 -1.01 15.17 -16.24
C LEU A 110 -0.26 14.83 -14.94
N MET A 111 0.79 14.00 -15.03
CA MET A 111 1.62 13.64 -13.88
C MET A 111 2.17 14.88 -13.15
N ARG A 112 2.67 15.87 -13.90
CA ARG A 112 3.16 17.13 -13.31
C ARG A 112 2.06 17.92 -12.61
N ARG A 113 0.87 17.98 -13.21
CA ARG A 113 -0.28 18.71 -12.67
C ARG A 113 -0.87 18.04 -11.44
N TRP A 114 -0.92 16.71 -11.43
CA TRP A 114 -1.52 15.90 -10.39
C TRP A 114 -0.53 15.40 -9.35
N ALA A 115 0.76 15.73 -9.50
CA ALA A 115 1.82 15.30 -8.61
C ALA A 115 1.47 15.55 -7.14
N LYS A 116 1.55 14.49 -6.33
CA LYS A 116 1.38 14.54 -4.89
C LYS A 116 2.73 14.31 -4.22
N PRO A 117 3.39 15.36 -3.68
CA PRO A 117 4.71 15.23 -3.06
C PRO A 117 4.78 14.21 -1.91
N ILE A 118 3.63 13.88 -1.31
CA ILE A 118 3.52 12.84 -0.27
C ILE A 118 3.82 11.44 -0.81
N LEU A 119 3.55 11.17 -2.09
CA LEU A 119 3.84 9.91 -2.78
C LEU A 119 5.22 9.90 -3.46
N LYS A 120 5.82 11.08 -3.67
CA LYS A 120 7.11 11.22 -4.35
C LYS A 120 8.24 11.32 -3.33
N ALA A 121 8.61 10.20 -2.72
CA ALA A 121 9.75 10.10 -1.81
C ALA A 121 10.75 9.04 -2.27
N PRO A 122 12.07 9.32 -2.18
CA PRO A 122 13.07 8.26 -2.26
C PRO A 122 12.87 7.28 -1.11
N ILE A 123 12.78 5.98 -1.39
CA ILE A 123 12.57 4.92 -0.42
C ILE A 123 13.80 4.01 -0.44
N PRO A 124 14.47 3.71 0.69
CA PRO A 124 14.14 4.08 2.08
C PRO A 124 14.46 5.55 2.46
N GLY A 125 15.10 6.30 1.56
CA GLY A 125 15.53 7.69 1.73
C GLY A 125 17.06 7.84 1.73
N LEU A 126 17.58 8.98 1.23
CA LEU A 126 19.03 9.12 0.97
C LEU A 126 19.87 9.53 2.20
N ALA A 127 19.35 10.39 3.07
CA ALA A 127 20.10 10.93 4.22
C ALA A 127 19.35 10.76 5.55
N GLY A 128 20.09 10.50 6.63
CA GLY A 128 19.55 10.51 7.99
C GLY A 128 18.54 9.39 8.30
N ARG A 129 18.66 8.23 7.64
CA ARG A 129 17.80 7.06 7.91
C ARG A 129 17.94 6.66 9.39
N ARG A 130 16.81 6.46 10.07
CA ARG A 130 16.77 5.99 11.45
C ARG A 130 15.89 4.76 11.52
N TRP A 131 16.05 4.01 12.60
CA TRP A 131 15.12 2.93 12.90
C TRP A 131 13.72 3.51 13.13
N PRO A 132 12.69 2.95 12.49
CA PRO A 132 11.35 3.50 12.59
C PRO A 132 10.84 3.43 14.03
N SER A 133 10.37 4.57 14.55
CA SER A 133 9.82 4.69 15.90
C SER A 133 8.30 4.84 15.89
N LYS A 134 7.66 4.58 17.04
CA LYS A 134 6.20 4.81 17.21
C LYS A 134 5.81 6.26 16.90
N ASP A 135 6.66 7.22 17.27
CA ASP A 135 6.44 8.64 17.00
C ASP A 135 6.53 8.96 15.52
N MET A 136 7.49 8.36 14.80
CA MET A 136 7.59 8.48 13.35
C MET A 136 6.34 7.95 12.65
N LEU A 137 5.87 6.75 13.04
CA LEU A 137 4.63 6.18 12.50
C LEU A 137 3.43 7.06 12.80
N SER A 138 3.31 7.56 14.04
CA SER A 138 2.22 8.46 14.43
C SER A 138 2.22 9.76 13.61
N ALA A 139 3.40 10.35 13.38
CA ALA A 139 3.56 11.54 12.56
C ALA A 139 3.23 11.28 11.07
N ALA A 140 3.68 10.14 10.53
CA ALA A 140 3.38 9.71 9.17
C ALA A 140 1.86 9.52 8.99
N LYS A 141 1.21 8.76 9.88
CA LYS A 141 -0.25 8.56 9.91
C LYS A 141 -1.01 9.88 9.91
N ARG A 142 -0.69 10.82 10.82
CA ARG A 142 -1.35 12.14 10.86
C ARG A 142 -1.23 12.89 9.52
N THR A 143 -0.07 12.80 8.89
CA THR A 143 0.19 13.45 7.60
C THR A 143 -0.65 12.84 6.48
N VAL A 144 -0.68 11.51 6.37
CA VAL A 144 -1.49 10.78 5.38
C VAL A 144 -2.99 11.00 5.61
N LEU A 145 -3.47 10.89 6.84
CA LEU A 145 -4.89 11.10 7.16
C LEU A 145 -5.36 12.52 6.81
N ARG A 146 -4.52 13.53 7.08
CA ARG A 146 -4.80 14.91 6.67
C ARG A 146 -4.82 15.06 5.15
N PHE A 147 -3.97 14.35 4.43
CA PHE A 147 -3.98 14.32 2.97
C PHE A 147 -5.28 13.69 2.45
N TYR A 148 -5.66 12.50 2.93
CA TYR A 148 -6.92 11.85 2.53
C TYR A 148 -8.16 12.67 2.87
N ALA A 149 -8.20 13.33 4.02
CA ALA A 149 -9.31 14.22 4.36
C ALA A 149 -9.46 15.37 3.36
N LYS A 150 -8.35 15.94 2.87
CA LYS A 150 -8.37 16.98 1.84
C LYS A 150 -8.84 16.45 0.49
N GLU A 151 -8.30 15.32 0.04
CA GLU A 151 -8.71 14.71 -1.24
C GLU A 151 -10.18 14.26 -1.19
N LYS A 152 -10.63 13.66 -0.09
CA LYS A 152 -12.05 13.31 0.13
C LYS A 152 -12.96 14.53 0.01
N ALA A 153 -12.57 15.68 0.59
CA ALA A 153 -13.36 16.90 0.54
C ALA A 153 -13.49 17.50 -0.87
N LEU A 154 -12.57 17.19 -1.80
CA LEU A 154 -12.65 17.61 -3.19
C LEU A 154 -13.64 16.78 -4.02
N GLY A 155 -14.05 15.59 -3.55
CA GLY A 155 -14.93 14.69 -4.29
C GLY A 155 -14.37 14.37 -5.68
N ASP A 156 -15.18 14.57 -6.73
CA ASP A 156 -14.77 14.32 -8.12
C ASP A 156 -13.69 15.27 -8.62
N GLN A 157 -13.41 16.37 -7.90
CA GLN A 157 -12.31 17.27 -8.23
C GLN A 157 -10.95 16.78 -7.71
N SER A 158 -10.91 15.75 -6.86
CA SER A 158 -9.69 15.12 -6.39
C SER A 158 -8.85 14.59 -7.56
N ASP A 159 -7.56 14.90 -7.55
CA ASP A 159 -6.65 14.34 -8.56
C ASP A 159 -6.45 12.84 -8.35
N VAL A 160 -6.55 12.35 -7.10
CA VAL A 160 -6.57 10.91 -6.82
C VAL A 160 -7.74 10.25 -7.55
N VAL A 161 -8.96 10.77 -7.37
CA VAL A 161 -10.15 10.26 -8.05
C VAL A 161 -9.99 10.28 -9.58
N LYS A 162 -9.51 11.40 -10.14
CA LYS A 162 -9.25 11.55 -11.58
C LYS A 162 -8.22 10.55 -12.10
N ALA A 163 -7.16 10.28 -11.34
CA ALA A 163 -6.13 9.31 -11.70
C ALA A 163 -6.68 7.88 -11.75
N PHE A 164 -7.50 7.48 -10.77
CA PHE A 164 -8.16 6.16 -10.76
C PHE A 164 -9.15 5.98 -11.91
N TYR A 165 -9.92 7.03 -12.24
CA TYR A 165 -10.79 7.00 -13.42
C TYR A 165 -9.99 6.85 -14.72
N LEU A 166 -8.91 7.60 -14.87
CA LEU A 166 -8.07 7.53 -16.06
C LEU A 166 -7.38 6.16 -16.21
N ALA A 167 -6.82 5.62 -15.13
CA ALA A 167 -6.13 4.33 -15.16
C ALA A 167 -7.10 3.19 -15.46
N SER A 168 -8.29 3.17 -14.82
CA SER A 168 -9.27 2.10 -15.01
C SER A 168 -10.05 2.15 -16.33
N GLY A 169 -10.18 3.33 -16.92
CA GLY A 169 -11.09 3.57 -18.05
C GLY A 169 -12.58 3.42 -17.69
N GLU A 170 -12.92 3.28 -16.41
CA GLU A 170 -14.31 3.14 -15.97
C GLU A 170 -15.01 4.49 -15.87
N LEU A 171 -16.30 4.53 -16.20
CA LEU A 171 -17.11 5.74 -16.09
C LEU A 171 -17.58 6.02 -14.66
N ARG A 172 -17.63 4.99 -13.82
CA ARG A 172 -18.17 5.06 -12.45
C ARG A 172 -17.36 4.16 -11.52
N LEU A 173 -16.80 4.78 -10.49
CA LEU A 173 -16.10 4.11 -9.39
C LEU A 173 -16.68 4.63 -8.08
N ARG A 174 -16.68 3.78 -7.05
CA ARG A 174 -16.98 4.16 -5.67
C ARG A 174 -15.67 4.27 -4.89
N PHE A 175 -15.45 5.39 -4.23
CA PHE A 175 -14.25 5.62 -3.43
C PHE A 175 -14.56 5.47 -1.93
N ASP A 176 -13.95 4.48 -1.28
CA ASP A 176 -14.14 4.18 0.15
C ASP A 176 -13.04 4.83 1.00
N TRP A 177 -13.10 6.17 1.08
CA TRP A 177 -12.13 6.96 1.83
C TRP A 177 -12.08 6.61 3.32
N ASP A 178 -13.22 6.26 3.91
CA ASP A 178 -13.30 5.94 5.34
C ASP A 178 -12.59 4.62 5.64
N LEU A 179 -12.72 3.62 4.77
CA LEU A 179 -11.92 2.40 4.87
C LEU A 179 -10.42 2.69 4.72
N ALA A 180 -10.01 3.46 3.70
CA ALA A 180 -8.61 3.81 3.47
C ALA A 180 -8.00 4.54 4.69
N MET A 181 -8.71 5.54 5.24
CA MET A 181 -8.31 6.23 6.47
C MET A 181 -8.26 5.27 7.67
N GLY A 182 -9.21 4.34 7.78
CA GLY A 182 -9.20 3.29 8.80
C GLY A 182 -7.96 2.40 8.73
N ARG A 183 -7.56 1.95 7.53
CA ARG A 183 -6.35 1.13 7.30
C ARG A 183 -5.09 1.89 7.72
N VAL A 184 -4.94 3.15 7.28
CA VAL A 184 -3.81 4.01 7.68
C VAL A 184 -3.79 4.22 9.21
N SER A 185 -4.93 4.46 9.84
CA SER A 185 -5.02 4.63 11.29
C SER A 185 -4.57 3.39 12.06
N ARG A 186 -4.87 2.19 11.56
CA ARG A 186 -4.49 0.91 12.18
C ARG A 186 -3.09 0.42 11.83
N ALA A 187 -2.40 1.05 10.87
CA ALA A 187 -1.09 0.61 10.42
C ALA A 187 -0.10 0.38 11.57
N ARG A 188 0.72 -0.66 11.52
CA ARG A 188 1.64 -1.02 12.62
C ARG A 188 2.98 -1.52 12.12
N PHE A 189 3.97 -1.53 13.01
CA PHE A 189 5.26 -2.14 12.70
C PHE A 189 5.20 -3.64 12.90
N ASP A 190 5.79 -4.37 11.96
CA ASP A 190 6.21 -5.74 12.19
C ASP A 190 7.69 -5.73 12.60
N LYS A 191 7.94 -5.89 13.91
CA LYS A 191 9.29 -5.92 14.47
C LYS A 191 9.87 -7.32 14.56
N HIS A 192 9.01 -8.33 14.45
CA HIS A 192 9.34 -9.72 14.70
C HIS A 192 9.31 -10.55 13.42
N GLN A 193 9.04 -9.91 12.27
CA GLN A 193 8.93 -10.56 10.96
C GLN A 193 7.86 -11.66 11.00
N GLU A 194 6.75 -11.38 11.70
CA GLU A 194 5.63 -12.31 11.84
C GLU A 194 4.80 -12.40 10.56
N ILE A 195 4.87 -11.36 9.72
CA ILE A 195 4.07 -11.27 8.50
C ILE A 195 4.81 -11.87 7.31
N ASP A 196 6.08 -11.53 7.13
CA ASP A 196 6.92 -11.98 6.00
C ASP A 196 8.42 -11.75 6.28
N LEU A 197 9.29 -12.16 5.35
CA LEU A 197 10.74 -12.00 5.41
C LEU A 197 11.21 -10.56 5.08
N TRP A 198 10.32 -9.68 4.63
CA TRP A 198 10.59 -8.25 4.35
C TRP A 198 11.79 -7.99 3.43
N ASP A 199 12.30 -8.98 2.68
CA ASP A 199 13.56 -8.86 1.96
C ASP A 199 13.52 -7.77 0.87
N GLU A 200 12.37 -7.61 0.23
CA GLU A 200 12.20 -6.73 -0.94
C GLU A 200 11.30 -5.52 -0.68
N CYS A 201 10.56 -5.50 0.43
CA CYS A 201 9.57 -4.45 0.73
C CYS A 201 9.80 -3.79 2.10
N LEU A 202 9.24 -2.59 2.27
CA LEU A 202 9.32 -1.82 3.53
C LEU A 202 7.95 -1.58 4.16
N ALA A 203 6.89 -1.75 3.39
CA ALA A 203 5.52 -1.84 3.84
C ALA A 203 4.79 -2.83 2.94
N MET A 204 3.70 -3.41 3.46
CA MET A 204 2.79 -4.25 2.68
C MET A 204 1.41 -4.24 3.30
N SER A 205 0.42 -4.65 2.51
CA SER A 205 -0.94 -4.92 2.95
C SER A 205 -1.11 -6.41 3.18
N SER A 206 -1.53 -6.82 4.39
CA SER A 206 -1.74 -8.24 4.72
C SER A 206 -3.05 -8.47 5.48
N GLY A 207 -3.73 -9.57 5.16
CA GLY A 207 -4.96 -10.02 5.81
C GLY A 207 -5.71 -11.06 4.95
N ASP A 208 -6.64 -11.80 5.57
CA ASP A 208 -7.36 -12.91 4.92
C ASP A 208 -8.20 -12.49 3.70
N THR A 209 -8.59 -11.22 3.65
CA THR A 209 -9.35 -10.64 2.54
C THR A 209 -8.94 -9.18 2.33
N ASN A 210 -9.16 -8.64 1.13
CA ASN A 210 -8.92 -7.22 0.84
C ASN A 210 -9.64 -6.27 1.81
N ALA A 211 -10.85 -6.64 2.27
CA ALA A 211 -11.62 -5.86 3.23
C ALA A 211 -11.04 -5.87 4.66
N LEU A 212 -10.32 -6.93 5.03
CA LEU A 212 -9.69 -7.11 6.34
C LEU A 212 -8.19 -6.76 6.32
N SER A 213 -7.65 -6.39 5.16
CA SER A 213 -6.23 -6.04 5.00
C SER A 213 -5.82 -4.88 5.92
N GLU A 214 -4.73 -5.09 6.64
CA GLU A 214 -4.06 -4.06 7.44
C GLU A 214 -2.71 -3.71 6.81
N ILE A 215 -2.23 -2.50 7.11
CA ILE A 215 -0.93 -2.03 6.63
C ILE A 215 0.13 -2.39 7.67
N TYR A 216 1.12 -3.14 7.26
CA TYR A 216 2.30 -3.45 8.06
C TYR A 216 3.50 -2.72 7.50
N VAL A 217 4.38 -2.28 8.39
CA VAL A 217 5.64 -1.61 8.03
C VAL A 217 6.79 -2.39 8.64
N CYS A 218 7.85 -2.61 7.87
CA CYS A 218 9.06 -3.26 8.35
C CYS A 218 9.65 -2.49 9.55
N GLY A 219 9.66 -3.10 10.72
CA GLY A 219 10.27 -2.55 11.92
C GLY A 219 11.80 -2.73 11.95
N THR A 220 12.33 -3.57 11.05
CA THR A 220 13.74 -4.00 11.04
C THR A 220 14.58 -3.37 9.92
N LYS A 221 14.05 -2.39 9.18
CA LYS A 221 14.80 -1.64 8.18
C LYS A 221 14.74 -0.15 8.46
N LYS A 222 15.86 0.55 8.26
CA LYS A 222 15.95 2.00 8.50
C LYS A 222 15.20 2.75 7.39
N VAL A 223 14.43 3.76 7.77
CA VAL A 223 13.61 4.56 6.85
C VAL A 223 13.57 6.01 7.30
N THR A 224 13.39 6.95 6.38
CA THR A 224 13.13 8.36 6.73
C THR A 224 11.65 8.58 7.03
N LEU A 225 11.29 9.61 7.79
CA LEU A 225 9.87 9.94 8.04
C LEU A 225 9.10 10.21 6.73
N ARG A 226 9.76 10.85 5.75
CA ARG A 226 9.16 11.14 4.44
C ARG A 226 8.89 9.86 3.65
N ALA A 227 9.87 8.95 3.60
CA ALA A 227 9.69 7.63 2.96
C ALA A 227 8.59 6.80 3.66
N LEU A 228 8.56 6.79 5.00
CA LEU A 228 7.50 6.12 5.76
C LEU A 228 6.12 6.72 5.48
N THR A 229 6.03 8.05 5.35
CA THR A 229 4.78 8.73 4.98
C THR A 229 4.34 8.34 3.57
N SER A 230 5.28 8.23 2.63
CA SER A 230 5.02 7.79 1.26
C SER A 230 4.52 6.35 1.22
N LEU A 231 5.21 5.42 1.89
CA LEU A 231 4.83 4.00 1.99
C LEU A 231 3.43 3.84 2.59
N LEU A 232 3.11 4.52 3.69
CA LEU A 232 1.76 4.45 4.28
C LEU A 232 0.69 5.05 3.35
N CYS A 233 1.04 6.09 2.60
CA CYS A 233 0.12 6.70 1.65
C CYS A 233 -0.13 5.77 0.47
N HIS A 234 0.90 5.12 -0.05
CA HIS A 234 0.81 4.09 -1.10
C HIS A 234 -0.09 2.94 -0.66
N GLU A 235 0.26 2.28 0.45
CA GLU A 235 -0.49 1.14 0.98
C GLU A 235 -1.95 1.48 1.30
N GLY A 236 -2.21 2.70 1.79
CA GLY A 236 -3.55 3.15 2.10
C GLY A 236 -4.43 3.44 0.87
N LEU A 237 -3.83 3.68 -0.31
CA LEU A 237 -4.55 3.91 -1.56
C LEU A 237 -5.00 2.60 -2.23
N HIS A 238 -4.37 1.47 -1.90
CA HIS A 238 -4.87 0.16 -2.32
C HIS A 238 -6.31 -0.07 -1.84
N ASN A 239 -7.13 -0.68 -2.70
CA ASN A 239 -8.56 -0.93 -2.47
C ASN A 239 -9.41 0.32 -2.20
N LEU A 240 -8.89 1.54 -2.44
CA LEU A 240 -9.64 2.80 -2.27
C LEU A 240 -10.80 2.87 -3.28
N ALA A 241 -10.50 2.62 -4.55
CA ALA A 241 -11.47 2.66 -5.62
C ALA A 241 -12.11 1.28 -5.82
N ARG A 242 -13.43 1.26 -5.97
CA ARG A 242 -14.21 0.05 -6.19
C ARG A 242 -15.08 0.19 -7.42
N ARG A 243 -15.10 -0.87 -8.22
CA ARG A 243 -15.98 -1.02 -9.38
C ARG A 243 -17.43 -1.08 -8.91
N THR A 244 -18.33 -0.46 -9.68
CA THR A 244 -19.78 -0.48 -9.39
C THR A 244 -20.53 -1.57 -10.17
N ARG A 245 -19.86 -2.28 -11.07
CA ARG A 245 -20.45 -3.37 -11.87
C ARG A 245 -20.63 -4.66 -11.05
N GLN A 246 -21.50 -5.55 -11.51
CA GLN A 246 -21.70 -6.87 -10.90
C GLN A 246 -20.41 -7.72 -11.01
N GLY A 247 -20.09 -8.47 -9.95
CA GLY A 247 -18.89 -9.32 -9.88
C GLY A 247 -17.86 -8.80 -8.89
N ASN A 248 -16.56 -8.97 -9.21
CA ASN A 248 -15.48 -8.49 -8.36
C ASN A 248 -15.46 -6.95 -8.30
N SER A 249 -15.71 -6.39 -7.12
CA SER A 249 -15.71 -4.95 -6.91
C SER A 249 -14.31 -4.33 -6.81
N PHE A 250 -13.27 -5.14 -6.63
CA PHE A 250 -11.90 -4.65 -6.49
C PHE A 250 -11.26 -4.38 -7.85
N MET A 251 -10.41 -3.37 -7.90
CA MET A 251 -9.53 -3.12 -9.05
C MET A 251 -8.35 -4.10 -8.99
N SER A 252 -7.73 -4.38 -10.15
CA SER A 252 -6.45 -5.10 -10.15
C SER A 252 -5.36 -4.18 -9.63
N GLU A 253 -4.37 -4.77 -8.97
CA GLU A 253 -3.23 -4.06 -8.41
C GLU A 253 -2.52 -3.18 -9.45
N ASP A 254 -2.30 -3.70 -10.66
CA ASP A 254 -1.72 -2.94 -11.79
C ASP A 254 -2.45 -1.61 -12.06
N LEU A 255 -3.79 -1.62 -12.03
CA LEU A 255 -4.57 -0.40 -12.27
C LEU A 255 -4.46 0.58 -11.10
N GLU A 256 -4.37 0.07 -9.87
CA GLU A 256 -4.14 0.91 -8.68
C GLU A 256 -2.74 1.53 -8.71
N HIS A 257 -1.71 0.75 -9.05
CA HIS A 257 -0.33 1.21 -9.24
C HIS A 257 -0.23 2.24 -10.36
N MET A 258 -0.85 1.99 -11.52
CA MET A 258 -0.92 2.97 -12.60
C MET A 258 -1.56 4.30 -12.15
N ALA A 259 -2.64 4.23 -11.37
CA ALA A 259 -3.27 5.43 -10.81
C ALA A 259 -2.33 6.18 -9.86
N MET A 260 -1.62 5.47 -8.98
CA MET A 260 -0.65 6.07 -8.06
C MET A 260 0.55 6.69 -8.80
N ALA A 261 0.97 6.08 -9.91
CA ALA A 261 2.03 6.63 -10.75
C ALA A 261 1.65 7.92 -11.46
N LEU A 262 0.40 8.03 -11.91
CA LEU A 262 -0.15 9.29 -12.43
C LEU A 262 -0.10 10.40 -11.37
N LEU A 263 -0.06 10.06 -10.08
CA LEU A 263 0.10 10.99 -8.96
C LEU A 263 1.57 11.24 -8.59
N GLY A 264 2.52 10.64 -9.32
CA GLY A 264 3.96 10.77 -9.11
C GLY A 264 4.56 9.79 -8.11
N ASP A 265 3.86 8.71 -7.79
CA ASP A 265 4.43 7.57 -7.05
C ASP A 265 5.45 6.84 -7.95
N PRO A 266 6.74 6.78 -7.56
CA PRO A 266 7.76 6.12 -8.35
C PRO A 266 7.74 4.60 -8.21
N GLN A 267 6.94 4.00 -7.33
CA GLN A 267 6.89 2.55 -7.08
C GLN A 267 6.17 1.76 -8.18
N LEU A 268 6.14 2.28 -9.40
CA LEU A 268 5.77 1.43 -10.51
C LEU A 268 6.90 0.44 -10.78
N VAL A 269 6.48 -0.77 -11.14
CA VAL A 269 7.27 -1.73 -11.89
C VAL A 269 8.12 -2.67 -11.01
N ASP A 270 7.45 -3.56 -10.28
CA ASP A 270 7.89 -4.97 -10.25
C ASP A 270 7.45 -5.64 -11.58
N ASN A 271 7.85 -5.09 -12.74
CA ASN A 271 7.65 -5.87 -13.98
C ASN A 271 8.73 -6.94 -14.01
N ALA A 272 8.28 -8.14 -13.64
CA ALA A 272 8.15 -9.22 -14.62
C ALA A 272 9.21 -9.16 -15.75
N GLY A 273 10.25 -9.97 -15.59
CA GLY A 273 11.11 -10.37 -16.70
C GLY A 273 12.53 -9.83 -16.59
N GLY A 274 13.38 -10.63 -15.94
CA GLY A 274 14.83 -10.62 -16.17
C GLY A 274 15.19 -11.07 -17.59
N GLU A 275 14.62 -10.45 -18.62
CA GLU A 275 15.08 -10.57 -20.01
C GLU A 275 15.01 -9.19 -20.68
N ALA A 276 15.94 -8.31 -20.28
CA ALA A 276 16.41 -7.25 -21.16
C ALA A 276 17.85 -7.61 -21.56
N GLN A 277 18.02 -7.78 -22.88
CA GLN A 277 19.18 -8.19 -23.68
C GLN A 277 20.58 -7.79 -23.17
#